data_AF-A0A7R8YPJ5-F1
#
_entry.id   AF-A0A7R8YPJ5-F1
#
_cell.length_a   1.000
_cell.length_b   1.000
_cell.length_c   1.000
_cell.angle_alpha   90.00
_cell.angle_beta   90.00
_cell.angle_gamma   90.00
#
_symmetry.space_group_name_H-M   'P 1'
#
loop_
_entity.id
_entity.type
_entity.pdbx_description
1 polymer ?
#
loop_
_entity_poly.entity_id
_entity_poly.type
_entity_poly.pdbx_seq_one_letter_code
_entity_poly.pdbx_strand_id
1 'polypeptide(L)'
;MNDFFLGIVRQTIEHRKKNNIRRNDFMDLLIDLKNNDTMDEEKKVKLERLTLEQVTAQAFVFFIAGFKTSSTAMLFALYELARNPDIQEKLRN
;
A
#
# COMPACT_ATOMS: atom_id res chain seq x y z
N MET A 1 0.64 16.07 -8.94
CA MET A 1 0.23 14.78 -8.32
C MET A 1 1.30 13.71 -8.51
N ASN A 2 1.84 13.55 -9.72
CA ASN A 2 2.97 12.65 -9.99
C ASN A 2 4.18 12.93 -9.07
N ASP A 3 4.63 14.20 -9.00
CA ASP A 3 5.84 14.54 -8.24
C ASP A 3 5.73 14.31 -6.73
N PHE A 4 4.53 14.49 -6.17
CA PHE A 4 4.28 14.26 -4.75
C PHE A 4 4.38 12.76 -4.40
N PHE A 5 3.63 11.91 -5.12
CA PHE A 5 3.65 10.46 -4.86
C PHE A 5 5.00 9.83 -5.25
N LEU A 6 5.58 10.26 -6.38
CA LEU A 6 6.91 9.84 -6.79
C LEU A 6 7.96 10.25 -5.74
N GLY A 7 7.85 11.47 -5.22
CA GLY A 7 8.71 11.97 -4.14
C GLY A 7 8.61 11.13 -2.87
N ILE A 8 7.40 10.85 -2.38
CA ILE A 8 7.18 10.04 -1.17
C ILE A 8 7.70 8.63 -1.36
N VAL A 9 7.36 7.99 -2.49
CA VAL A 9 7.79 6.61 -2.77
C VAL A 9 9.31 6.55 -2.88
N ARG A 10 9.93 7.48 -3.61
CA ARG A 10 11.39 7.59 -3.70
C ARG A 10 12.02 7.77 -2.32
N GLN A 11 11.57 8.74 -1.53
CA GLN A 11 12.09 8.97 -0.18
C GLN A 11 11.93 7.75 0.72
N THR A 12 10.80 7.04 0.61
CA THR A 12 10.55 5.82 1.38
C THR A 12 11.53 4.72 1.00
N ILE A 13 11.74 4.49 -0.29
CA ILE A 13 12.69 3.48 -0.80
C ILE A 13 14.11 3.84 -0.36
N GLU A 14 14.55 5.08 -0.56
CA GLU A 14 15.90 5.53 -0.18
C GLU A 14 16.12 5.46 1.33
N HIS A 15 15.13 5.87 2.14
CA HIS A 15 15.20 5.77 3.58
C HIS A 15 15.32 4.32 4.05
N ARG A 16 14.54 3.40 3.46
CA ARG A 16 14.62 1.98 3.81
C ARG A 16 15.96 1.36 3.41
N LYS A 17 16.45 1.67 2.20
CA LYS A 17 17.76 1.20 1.71
C LYS A 17 18.91 1.72 2.56
N LYS A 18 18.95 3.03 2.84
CA LYS A 18 20.01 3.66 3.62
C LYS A 18 20.11 3.10 5.05
N ASN A 19 18.98 2.76 5.64
CA ASN A 19 18.91 2.28 7.03
C ASN A 19 18.79 0.74 7.14
N ASN A 20 18.89 0.00 6.03
CA ASN A 20 18.68 -1.45 5.98
C ASN A 20 17.37 -1.91 6.65
N ILE A 21 16.29 -1.15 6.47
CA ILE A 21 14.99 -1.43 7.09
C ILE A 21 14.19 -2.39 6.20
N ARG A 22 13.77 -3.52 6.78
CA ARG A 22 12.80 -4.46 6.22
C ARG A 22 11.57 -4.53 7.13
N ARG A 23 10.39 -4.30 6.57
CA ARG A 23 9.08 -4.34 7.26
C ARG A 23 8.21 -5.53 6.84
N ASN A 24 8.55 -6.20 5.73
CA ASN A 24 7.77 -7.28 5.13
C ASN A 24 6.34 -6.84 4.77
N ASP A 25 6.23 -5.64 4.18
CA ASP A 25 4.98 -5.04 3.73
C ASP A 25 4.88 -4.99 2.20
N PHE A 26 3.78 -4.42 1.69
CA PHE A 26 3.56 -4.26 0.25
C PHE A 26 4.66 -3.41 -0.44
N MET A 27 5.20 -2.41 0.26
CA MET A 27 6.28 -1.59 -0.29
C MET A 27 7.57 -2.38 -0.44
N ASP A 28 7.87 -3.27 0.51
CA ASP A 28 9.02 -4.17 0.43
C ASP A 28 8.90 -5.16 -0.74
N LEU A 29 7.70 -5.71 -0.97
CA LEU A 29 7.43 -6.53 -2.15
C LEU A 29 7.71 -5.74 -3.45
N LEU A 30 7.24 -4.49 -3.55
CA LEU A 30 7.51 -3.65 -4.72
C LEU A 30 9.00 -3.30 -4.88
N ILE A 31 9.73 -3.13 -3.77
CA ILE A 31 11.18 -2.91 -3.79
C ILE A 31 11.91 -4.15 -4.31
N ASP A 32 11.49 -5.34 -3.90
CA ASP A 32 12.08 -6.61 -4.38
C ASP A 32 11.82 -6.82 -5.87
N LEU A 33 10.58 -6.58 -6.31
CA LEU A 33 10.18 -6.61 -7.72
C LEU A 33 10.92 -5.58 -8.58
N LYS A 34 11.29 -4.43 -7.97
CA LYS A 34 12.13 -3.43 -8.63
C LYS A 34 13.60 -3.87 -8.71
N ASN A 35 14.11 -4.56 -7.69
CA ASN A 35 15.51 -4.96 -7.61
C ASN A 35 15.80 -6.31 -8.30
N ASN A 36 14.78 -7.14 -8.59
CA ASN A 36 14.89 -8.49 -9.16
C ASN A 36 15.91 -9.37 -8.44
N ASP A 37 15.67 -9.62 -7.15
CA ASP A 37 16.39 -10.63 -6.37
C ASP A 37 15.55 -11.90 -6.19
N THR A 38 14.74 -12.27 -7.20
CA THR A 38 14.12 -13.60 -7.24
C THR A 38 15.21 -14.62 -7.54
N MET A 39 15.79 -15.12 -6.47
CA MET A 39 16.63 -16.31 -6.38
C MET A 39 15.82 -17.58 -6.67
N ASP A 40 15.27 -17.71 -7.88
CA ASP A 40 14.65 -18.97 -8.34
C ASP A 40 15.02 -19.19 -9.81
N GLU A 41 16.11 -19.93 -10.05
CA GLU A 41 16.50 -20.35 -11.40
C GLU A 41 15.47 -21.29 -12.08
N GLU A 42 14.48 -21.78 -11.32
CA GLU A 42 13.49 -22.75 -11.81
C GLU A 42 12.19 -22.12 -12.35
N LYS A 43 11.89 -20.85 -12.04
CA LYS A 43 10.70 -20.16 -12.57
C LYS A 43 11.09 -19.15 -13.64
N LYS A 44 11.14 -19.63 -14.89
CA LYS A 44 11.29 -18.83 -16.12
C LYS A 44 10.10 -17.89 -16.41
N VAL A 45 9.55 -17.20 -15.41
CA VAL A 45 8.79 -15.99 -15.66
C VAL A 45 9.79 -14.86 -15.51
N LYS A 46 10.30 -14.35 -16.64
CA LYS A 46 11.17 -13.18 -16.69
C LYS A 46 10.33 -11.97 -16.25
N LEU A 47 10.17 -11.80 -14.95
CA LEU A 47 9.42 -10.68 -14.40
C LEU A 47 10.25 -9.44 -14.67
N GLU A 48 9.72 -8.58 -15.52
CA GLU A 48 10.39 -7.35 -15.92
C GLU A 48 10.59 -6.46 -14.69
N ARG A 49 11.80 -5.92 -14.52
CA ARG A 49 12.13 -5.03 -13.40
C ARG A 49 11.19 -3.84 -13.44
N LEU A 50 10.51 -3.57 -12.33
CA LEU A 50 9.67 -2.38 -12.24
C LEU A 50 10.53 -1.11 -12.24
N THR A 51 10.15 -0.11 -13.03
CA THR A 51 10.72 1.24 -12.90
C THR A 51 10.21 1.91 -11.63
N LEU A 52 10.85 3.00 -11.19
CA LEU A 52 10.36 3.76 -10.04
C LEU A 52 8.94 4.28 -10.28
N GLU A 53 8.64 4.72 -11.50
CA GLU A 53 7.33 5.21 -11.91
C GLU A 53 6.28 4.10 -11.83
N GLN A 54 6.62 2.87 -12.24
CA GLN A 54 5.73 1.72 -12.12
C GLN A 54 5.49 1.34 -10.66
N VAL A 55 6.53 1.33 -9.81
CA VAL A 55 6.38 1.12 -8.36
C VAL A 55 5.48 2.18 -7.74
N THR A 56 5.69 3.45 -8.10
CA THR A 56 4.85 4.56 -7.62
C THR A 56 3.41 4.40 -8.09
N ALA A 57 3.18 4.03 -9.35
CA ALA A 57 1.85 3.80 -9.90
C ALA A 57 1.13 2.66 -9.15
N GLN A 58 1.80 1.55 -8.87
CA GLN A 58 1.22 0.44 -8.12
C GLN A 58 0.89 0.82 -6.67
N ALA A 59 1.80 1.53 -5.99
CA ALA A 59 1.55 2.06 -4.65
C ALA A 59 0.34 3.01 -4.63
N PHE A 60 0.20 3.86 -5.65
CA PHE A 60 -0.90 4.80 -5.77
C PHE A 60 -2.24 4.11 -6.01
N VAL A 61 -2.29 3.12 -6.91
CA VAL A 61 -3.50 2.33 -7.18
C VAL A 61 -3.95 1.60 -5.92
N PHE A 62 -3.04 0.93 -5.22
CA PHE A 62 -3.34 0.25 -3.97
C PHE A 62 -3.90 1.21 -2.91
N PHE A 63 -3.29 2.38 -2.76
CA PHE A 63 -3.75 3.41 -1.83
C PHE A 63 -5.17 3.89 -2.15
N ILE A 64 -5.47 4.29 -3.39
CA ILE A 64 -6.80 4.80 -3.75
C ILE A 64 -7.88 3.73 -3.64
N ALA A 65 -7.59 2.51 -4.11
CA ALA A 65 -8.53 1.40 -4.06
C ALA A 65 -8.92 1.07 -2.62
N GLY A 66 -7.95 1.00 -1.71
CA GLY A 66 -8.18 0.74 -0.29
C GLY A 66 -8.81 1.93 0.45
N PHE A 67 -8.36 3.16 0.16
CA PHE A 67 -8.82 4.36 0.84
C PHE A 67 -10.28 4.67 0.52
N LYS A 68 -10.67 4.73 -0.75
CA LYS A 68 -12.02 5.17 -1.14
C LYS A 68 -13.09 4.20 -0.64
N THR A 69 -12.87 2.90 -0.82
CA THR A 69 -13.83 1.86 -0.43
C THR A 69 -13.97 1.79 1.09
N SER A 70 -12.86 1.72 1.82
CA SER A 70 -12.87 1.62 3.28
C SER A 70 -13.39 2.88 3.94
N SER A 71 -13.00 4.08 3.48
CA SER A 71 -13.51 5.34 4.04
C SER A 71 -15.02 5.50 3.82
N THR A 72 -15.53 5.10 2.66
CA THR A 72 -16.97 5.11 2.37
C THR A 72 -17.72 4.10 3.25
N ALA A 73 -17.19 2.89 3.40
CA ALA A 73 -17.78 1.88 4.29
C ALA A 73 -17.80 2.35 5.75
N MET A 74 -16.70 2.94 6.24
CA MET A 74 -16.63 3.52 7.59
C MET A 74 -17.61 4.68 7.75
N LEU A 75 -17.75 5.55 6.74
CA LEU A 75 -18.70 6.66 6.78
C LEU A 75 -20.13 6.16 6.98
N PHE A 76 -20.57 5.18 6.17
CA PHE A 76 -21.90 4.59 6.33
C PHE A 76 -22.06 3.85 7.66
N ALA A 77 -21.04 3.10 8.09
CA ALA A 77 -21.08 2.42 9.38
C ALA A 77 -21.26 3.41 10.53
N LEU A 78 -20.47 4.49 10.57
CA LEU A 78 -20.58 5.51 11.61
C LEU A 78 -21.89 6.29 11.52
N TYR A 79 -22.40 6.54 10.32
CA TYR A 79 -23.71 7.18 10.13
C TYR A 79 -24.84 6.33 10.70
N GLU A 80 -24.85 5.02 10.43
CA GLU A 80 -25.86 4.11 10.97
C GLU A 80 -25.70 3.93 12.48
N LEU A 81 -24.48 3.85 13.02
CA LEU A 81 -24.27 3.81 14.47
C LEU A 81 -24.81 5.06 15.17
N ALA A 82 -24.55 6.25 14.62
CA ALA A 82 -25.05 7.50 15.17
C ALA A 82 -26.58 7.60 15.18
N ARG A 83 -27.26 6.90 14.25
CA ARG A 83 -28.73 6.84 14.17
C ARG A 83 -29.35 5.75 15.04
N ASN A 84 -28.57 4.77 15.49
CA ASN A 84 -29.04 3.64 16.28
C ASN A 84 -28.23 3.52 17.59
N PRO A 85 -28.52 4.37 18.61
CA PRO A 85 -27.73 4.46 19.85
C PRO A 85 -27.67 3.16 20.65
N ASP A 86 -28.71 2.32 20.59
CA ASP A 86 -28.77 1.01 21.21
C ASP A 86 -27.75 0.04 20.60
N ILE A 87 -27.62 0.04 19.27
CA ILE A 87 -26.61 -0.74 18.54
C ILE A 87 -25.21 -0.19 18.84
N GLN A 88 -25.04 1.13 18.87
CA GLN A 88 -23.76 1.75 19.20
C GLN A 88 -23.30 1.43 20.63
N GLU A 89 -24.20 1.46 21.61
CA GLU A 89 -23.91 1.08 22.99
C GLU A 89 -23.53 -0.39 23.10
N LYS A 90 -24.21 -1.26 22.35
CA LYS A 90 -23.89 -2.70 22.29
C LYS A 90 -22.54 -2.97 21.62
N LEU A 91 -22.15 -2.21 20.60
CA LEU A 91 -20.85 -2.35 19.94
C LEU A 91 -19.68 -1.90 20.83
N ARG A 92 -19.93 -0.92 21.71
CA ARG A 92 -18.91 -0.34 22.60
C ARG A 92 -18.53 -1.25 23.78
N ASN A 93 -19.45 -2.11 24.22
CA ASN A 93 -19.31 -2.96 25.41
C ASN A 93 -19.03 -4.42 25.02
#